data_AF-A0A9D5ZID7-F1
#
_entry.id   AF-A0A9D5ZID7-F1
#
_cell.length_a   1.000
_cell.length_b   1.000
_cell.length_c   1.000
_cell.angle_alpha   90.00
_cell.angle_beta   90.00
_cell.angle_gamma   90.00
#
_symmetry.space_group_name_H-M   'P 1'
#
loop_
_entity.id
_entity.type
_entity.pdbx_description
1 polymer ?
#
loop_
_entity_poly.entity_id
_entity_poly.type
_entity_poly.pdbx_seq_one_letter_code
_entity_poly.pdbx_strand_id
1 'polypeptide(L)'
;MNFREAWRVAVQWGGVALLLFTPLSGLVLDGYRVVFFWQRPLWLAGGVFLGALLTMMLLQASRTPRMQRFFTRMSSGSVVERQSALPVWQGLLLFAVAAGLPWWMGHYWLNVMILALIYALLGLGINIVVGLAGLLDLGYVAFYAVGAYGYALGSQYLGLGFWSAIPFCALLAATFGALLGFPVLRMRGDYLAIVTLGFGEIIRLVLNNATEITGGPNGLSVPAPTILGLELTRVAKQGGTPWHEFFKVAYDPSVRSILIYLVLLVFLAMLYFFVGRLQRMPIGRAWEALREDEIACRALGINHVTVKLSAFAMGAAVGGMGGVFFAASQGFVNPTSFTFFESALILAMVVLGGLGSNGGVVVAALTINILHEVLREFSDYRGLVFGLIMVIMMIWRPRGLLRIRRPFFPVGKAL
;
A
#
# COMPACT_ATOMS: atom_id res chain seq x y z
N MET A 1 -22.59 10.66 29.30
CA MET A 1 -21.99 9.33 29.43
C MET A 1 -22.12 8.88 30.86
N ASN A 2 -22.59 7.67 31.09
CA ASN A 2 -22.70 7.09 32.43
C ASN A 2 -21.30 6.72 32.94
N PHE A 3 -21.04 6.78 34.26
CA PHE A 3 -19.77 6.33 34.88
C PHE A 3 -19.37 4.92 34.42
N ARG A 4 -20.37 4.06 34.18
CA ARG A 4 -20.23 2.70 33.65
C ARG A 4 -19.67 2.64 32.21
N GLU A 5 -19.81 3.69 31.41
CA GLU A 5 -19.23 3.79 30.07
C GLU A 5 -17.80 4.32 30.13
N ALA A 6 -17.54 5.33 30.96
CA ALA A 6 -16.18 5.83 31.19
C ALA A 6 -15.26 4.72 31.74
N TRP A 7 -15.78 3.91 32.66
CA TRP A 7 -15.07 2.75 33.20
C TRP A 7 -14.76 1.70 32.12
N ARG A 8 -15.75 1.34 31.28
CA ARG A 8 -15.53 0.37 30.18
C ARG A 8 -14.47 0.84 29.20
N VAL A 9 -14.51 2.12 28.84
CA VAL A 9 -13.54 2.72 27.91
C VAL A 9 -12.15 2.76 28.54
N ALA A 10 -12.02 3.19 29.80
CA ALA A 10 -10.73 3.18 30.50
C ALA A 10 -10.14 1.76 30.59
N VAL A 11 -10.95 0.74 30.89
CA VAL A 11 -10.50 -0.66 30.92
C VAL A 11 -10.02 -1.14 29.55
N GLN A 12 -10.73 -0.80 28.46
CA GLN A 12 -10.32 -1.15 27.10
C GLN A 12 -8.97 -0.50 26.73
N TRP A 13 -8.78 0.78 27.02
CA TRP A 13 -7.53 1.48 26.74
C TRP A 13 -6.37 1.00 27.62
N GLY A 14 -6.63 0.70 28.90
CA GLY A 14 -5.65 0.08 29.79
C GLY A 14 -5.23 -1.32 29.33
N GLY A 15 -6.17 -2.12 28.83
CA GLY A 15 -5.89 -3.45 28.28
C GLY A 15 -5.08 -3.42 26.98
N VAL A 16 -5.43 -2.50 26.06
CA VAL A 16 -4.66 -2.29 24.82
C VAL A 16 -3.26 -1.76 25.13
N ALA A 17 -3.13 -0.86 26.11
CA ALA A 17 -1.83 -0.36 26.58
C ALA A 17 -0.98 -1.48 27.17
N LEU A 18 -1.56 -2.37 27.99
CA LEU A 18 -0.84 -3.52 28.54
C LEU A 18 -0.30 -4.43 27.41
N LEU A 19 -1.14 -4.77 26.43
CA LEU A 19 -0.75 -5.62 25.30
C LEU A 19 0.37 -4.99 24.46
N LEU A 20 0.33 -3.68 24.23
CA LEU A 20 1.34 -2.96 23.46
C LEU A 20 2.64 -2.71 24.23
N PHE A 21 2.57 -2.38 25.53
CA PHE A 21 3.76 -2.05 26.34
C PHE A 21 4.48 -3.28 26.90
N THR A 22 3.83 -4.45 26.96
CA THR A 22 4.45 -5.72 27.33
C THR A 22 5.66 -6.08 26.44
N PRO A 23 5.56 -6.10 25.10
CA PRO A 23 6.71 -6.38 24.24
C PRO A 23 7.71 -5.21 24.17
N LEU A 24 7.25 -3.97 24.33
CA LEU A 24 8.09 -2.77 24.18
C LEU A 24 8.95 -2.44 25.42
N SER A 25 8.43 -2.67 26.63
CA SER A 25 9.09 -2.28 27.88
C SER A 25 9.30 -3.44 28.87
N GLY A 26 8.61 -4.57 28.66
CA GLY A 26 8.66 -5.75 29.52
C GLY A 26 9.79 -6.71 29.17
N LEU A 27 10.24 -6.70 27.91
CA LEU A 27 11.35 -7.53 27.42
C LEU A 27 12.64 -6.72 27.37
N VAL A 28 13.57 -7.01 28.27
CA VAL A 28 14.91 -6.41 28.25
C VAL A 28 15.92 -7.53 28.03
N LEU A 29 16.80 -7.34 27.04
CA LEU A 29 17.90 -8.24 26.76
C LEU A 29 19.06 -7.91 27.70
N ASP A 30 19.44 -8.86 28.56
CA ASP A 30 20.65 -8.78 29.37
C ASP A 30 21.64 -9.83 28.85
N GLY A 31 22.51 -9.39 27.94
CA GLY A 31 23.36 -10.28 27.14
C GLY A 31 22.53 -11.22 26.25
N TYR A 32 22.64 -12.54 26.49
CA TYR A 32 21.95 -13.59 25.73
C TYR A 32 20.69 -14.13 26.41
N ARG A 33 20.28 -13.56 27.55
CA ARG A 33 19.08 -13.99 28.29
C ARG A 33 17.99 -12.94 28.19
N VAL A 34 16.78 -13.37 27.84
CA VAL A 34 15.58 -12.54 27.84
C VAL A 34 15.04 -12.51 29.26
N VAL A 35 15.12 -11.37 29.93
CA VAL A 35 14.57 -11.18 31.28
C VAL A 35 13.27 -10.38 31.17
N PHE A 36 12.19 -10.93 31.75
CA PHE A 36 10.86 -10.32 31.67
C PHE A 36 10.54 -9.53 32.94
N PHE A 37 10.43 -8.20 32.82
CA PHE A 37 10.11 -7.30 33.92
C PHE A 37 8.62 -6.89 33.91
N TRP A 38 7.77 -7.62 34.63
CA TRP A 38 6.31 -7.38 34.69
C TRP A 38 5.90 -6.00 35.21
N GLN A 39 6.73 -5.37 36.04
CA GLN A 39 6.37 -4.13 36.72
C GLN A 39 6.30 -2.92 35.76
N ARG A 40 7.17 -2.82 34.75
CA ARG A 40 7.26 -1.64 33.87
C ARG A 40 6.04 -1.48 32.95
N PRO A 41 5.54 -2.53 32.25
CA PRO A 41 4.31 -2.44 31.47
C PRO A 41 3.08 -2.16 32.33
N LEU A 42 3.04 -2.69 33.57
CA LEU A 42 1.92 -2.47 34.50
C LEU A 42 1.80 -1.00 34.93
N TRP A 43 2.91 -0.32 35.26
CA TRP A 43 2.88 1.10 35.60
C TRP A 43 2.46 1.98 34.42
N LEU A 44 2.91 1.67 33.20
CA LEU A 44 2.53 2.40 31.99
C LEU A 44 1.05 2.18 31.63
N ALA A 45 0.57 0.95 31.69
CA ALA A 45 -0.84 0.64 31.46
C ALA A 45 -1.75 1.26 32.53
N GLY A 46 -1.32 1.24 33.79
CA GLY A 46 -2.01 1.92 34.89
C GLY A 46 -2.08 3.44 34.72
N GLY A 47 -1.00 4.06 34.23
CA GLY A 47 -0.97 5.49 33.89
C GLY A 47 -1.94 5.87 32.77
N VAL A 48 -2.00 5.06 31.71
CA VAL A 48 -2.97 5.25 30.61
C VAL A 48 -4.41 5.05 31.09
N PHE A 49 -4.66 4.05 31.94
CA PHE A 49 -5.96 3.80 32.53
C PHE A 49 -6.43 4.97 33.40
N LEU A 50 -5.59 5.45 34.33
CA LEU A 50 -5.90 6.57 35.21
C LEU A 50 -6.04 7.88 34.43
N GLY A 51 -5.20 8.13 33.43
CA GLY A 51 -5.30 9.29 32.55
C GLY A 51 -6.61 9.29 31.74
N ALA A 52 -7.00 8.14 31.18
CA ALA A 52 -8.26 7.97 30.48
C ALA A 52 -9.48 8.13 31.41
N LEU A 53 -9.39 7.65 32.64
CA LEU A 53 -10.45 7.78 33.63
C LEU A 53 -10.60 9.25 34.11
N LEU A 54 -9.49 9.91 34.45
CA LEU A 54 -9.46 11.30 34.93
C LEU A 54 -9.93 12.28 33.87
N THR A 55 -9.49 12.14 32.62
CA THR A 55 -9.96 12.98 31.50
C THR A 55 -11.47 12.84 31.29
N MET A 56 -12.01 11.61 31.39
CA MET A 56 -13.44 11.37 31.25
C MET A 56 -14.24 11.89 32.45
N MET A 57 -13.68 11.82 33.67
CA MET A 57 -14.32 12.39 34.87
C MET A 57 -14.25 13.93 34.87
N LEU A 58 -13.18 14.55 34.38
CA LEU A 58 -13.07 16.01 34.23
C LEU A 58 -14.06 16.56 33.19
N LEU A 59 -14.26 15.82 32.09
CA LEU A 59 -15.29 16.12 31.09
C LEU A 59 -16.72 15.98 31.66
N GLN A 60 -16.92 15.17 32.69
CA GLN A 60 -18.21 15.00 33.38
C GLN A 60 -18.42 16.01 34.53
N ALA A 61 -17.35 16.35 35.27
CA ALA A 61 -17.39 17.26 36.41
C ALA A 61 -17.52 18.74 36.00
N SER A 62 -17.09 19.10 34.79
CA SER A 62 -17.27 20.45 34.23
C SER A 62 -18.71 20.69 33.76
N ARG A 63 -19.64 20.86 34.70
CA ARG A 63 -21.04 21.25 34.46
C ARG A 63 -21.23 22.71 34.01
N THR A 64 -20.15 23.47 33.81
CA THR A 64 -20.24 24.88 33.40
C THR A 64 -20.24 24.97 31.88
N PRO A 65 -21.31 25.46 31.23
CA PRO A 65 -21.41 25.54 29.77
C PRO A 65 -20.34 26.45 29.12
N ARG A 66 -19.66 27.30 29.90
CA ARG A 66 -18.51 28.11 29.45
C ARG A 66 -17.22 27.30 29.27
N MET A 67 -16.99 26.28 30.11
CA MET A 67 -15.75 25.50 30.08
C MET A 67 -15.82 24.37 29.05
N GLN A 68 -17.01 23.80 28.85
CA GLN A 68 -17.30 22.94 27.69
C GLN A 68 -17.03 23.69 26.38
N ARG A 69 -17.50 24.95 26.25
CA ARG A 69 -17.21 25.79 25.06
C ARG A 69 -15.73 26.10 24.87
N PHE A 70 -14.96 26.23 25.96
CA PHE A 70 -13.52 26.52 25.90
C PHE A 70 -12.71 25.28 25.47
N PHE A 71 -13.00 24.10 26.04
CA PHE A 71 -12.38 22.84 25.61
C PHE A 71 -12.85 22.39 24.22
N THR A 72 -14.12 22.62 23.83
CA THR A 72 -14.55 22.42 22.44
C THR A 72 -13.95 23.45 21.50
N ARG A 73 -13.56 24.66 21.95
CA ARG A 73 -12.81 25.62 21.11
C ARG A 73 -11.36 25.18 20.92
N MET A 74 -10.73 24.60 21.94
CA MET A 74 -9.37 24.07 21.86
C MET A 74 -9.32 22.74 21.08
N SER A 75 -10.39 21.93 21.14
CA SER A 75 -10.61 20.79 20.25
C SER A 75 -11.29 21.17 18.93
N SER A 76 -11.64 22.45 18.74
CA SER A 76 -12.14 23.01 17.48
C SER A 76 -10.95 23.50 16.65
N GLY A 77 -9.97 22.63 16.46
CA GLY A 77 -9.45 22.50 15.11
C GLY A 77 -10.57 21.92 14.29
N SER A 78 -11.28 22.77 13.53
CA SER A 78 -12.29 22.45 12.52
C SER A 78 -12.99 21.10 12.73
N VAL A 79 -14.23 21.12 13.25
CA VAL A 79 -15.11 19.93 13.18
C VAL A 79 -15.10 19.47 11.72
N VAL A 80 -14.34 18.40 11.46
CA VAL A 80 -14.30 17.75 10.16
C VAL A 80 -15.70 17.18 10.01
N GLU A 81 -16.51 17.84 9.21
CA GLU A 81 -17.82 17.36 8.81
C GLU A 81 -17.60 15.97 8.21
N ARG A 82 -17.98 14.96 8.99
CA ARG A 82 -17.66 13.55 8.72
C ARG A 82 -18.65 13.02 7.69
N GLN A 83 -18.60 13.49 6.44
CA GLN A 83 -19.48 13.02 5.36
C GLN A 83 -18.76 13.18 4.01
N SER A 84 -18.61 12.21 3.12
CA SER A 84 -19.20 10.87 2.95
C SER A 84 -18.08 9.92 2.49
N ALA A 85 -17.42 9.24 3.43
CA ALA A 85 -16.88 7.94 3.06
C ALA A 85 -18.10 7.06 2.76
N LEU A 86 -18.09 6.28 1.67
CA LEU A 86 -19.10 5.24 1.47
C LEU A 86 -19.30 4.53 2.82
N PRO A 87 -20.54 4.39 3.34
CA PRO A 87 -20.77 3.69 4.60
C PRO A 87 -20.00 2.37 4.57
N VAL A 88 -19.33 2.01 5.66
CA VAL A 88 -18.44 0.83 5.73
C VAL A 88 -19.11 -0.42 5.13
N TRP A 89 -20.43 -0.53 5.30
CA TRP A 89 -21.29 -1.54 4.69
C TRP A 89 -21.24 -1.62 3.16
N GLN A 90 -21.20 -0.50 2.43
CA GLN A 90 -21.04 -0.48 0.96
C GLN A 90 -19.65 -0.97 0.54
N GLY A 91 -18.60 -0.63 1.30
CA GLY A 91 -17.25 -1.15 1.06
C GLY A 91 -17.16 -2.66 1.32
N LEU A 92 -17.80 -3.13 2.39
CA LEU A 92 -17.91 -4.56 2.70
C LEU A 92 -18.73 -5.33 1.67
N LEU A 93 -19.80 -4.73 1.15
CA LEU A 93 -20.62 -5.31 0.09
C LEU A 93 -19.82 -5.45 -1.20
N LEU A 94 -19.09 -4.41 -1.62
CA LEU A 94 -18.20 -4.48 -2.78
C LEU A 94 -17.11 -5.55 -2.61
N PHE A 95 -16.54 -5.65 -1.41
CA PHE A 95 -15.56 -6.69 -1.10
C PHE A 95 -16.18 -8.10 -1.18
N ALA A 96 -17.37 -8.30 -0.62
CA ALA A 96 -18.07 -9.58 -0.67
C ALA A 96 -18.43 -10.00 -2.10
N VAL A 97 -18.89 -9.05 -2.92
CA VAL A 97 -19.17 -9.28 -4.35
C VAL A 97 -17.88 -9.65 -5.09
N ALA A 98 -16.79 -8.89 -4.88
CA ALA A 98 -15.51 -9.17 -5.50
C ALA A 98 -14.94 -10.54 -5.07
N ALA A 99 -15.10 -10.89 -3.79
CA ALA A 99 -14.70 -12.20 -3.28
C ALA A 99 -15.49 -13.32 -3.93
N GLY A 100 -16.77 -13.13 -4.26
CA GLY A 100 -17.61 -14.13 -4.92
C GLY A 100 -17.27 -14.39 -6.40
N LEU A 101 -16.68 -13.42 -7.10
CA LEU A 101 -16.40 -13.50 -8.55
C LEU A 101 -15.61 -14.74 -9.01
N PRO A 102 -14.56 -15.22 -8.32
CA PRO A 102 -13.74 -16.35 -8.77
C PRO A 102 -14.51 -17.65 -8.98
N TRP A 103 -15.61 -17.86 -8.24
CA TRP A 103 -16.44 -19.06 -8.36
C TRP A 103 -17.26 -19.11 -9.66
N TRP A 104 -17.41 -17.97 -10.33
CA TRP A 104 -18.19 -17.84 -11.57
C TRP A 104 -17.29 -17.65 -12.80
N MET A 105 -15.98 -17.47 -12.60
CA MET A 105 -15.02 -17.15 -13.66
C MET A 105 -14.16 -18.36 -14.03
N GLY A 106 -13.94 -18.57 -15.33
CA GLY A 106 -12.99 -19.58 -15.81
C GLY A 106 -11.54 -19.22 -15.45
N HIS A 107 -10.66 -20.22 -15.42
CA HIS A 107 -9.24 -20.09 -15.00
C HIS A 107 -8.49 -18.96 -15.73
N TYR A 108 -8.75 -18.80 -17.03
CA TYR A 108 -8.15 -17.76 -17.85
C TYR A 108 -8.50 -16.35 -17.35
N TRP A 109 -9.80 -16.03 -17.23
CA TRP A 109 -10.25 -14.73 -16.76
C TRP A 109 -9.85 -14.44 -15.32
N LEU A 110 -9.72 -15.49 -14.50
CA LEU A 110 -9.25 -15.37 -13.13
C LEU A 110 -7.76 -14.91 -13.10
N ASN A 111 -6.90 -15.46 -13.96
CA ASN A 111 -5.51 -14.99 -14.07
C ASN A 111 -5.42 -13.53 -14.54
N VAL A 112 -6.29 -13.12 -15.48
CA VAL A 112 -6.41 -11.72 -15.92
C VAL A 112 -6.81 -10.82 -14.75
N MET A 113 -7.73 -11.27 -13.90
CA MET A 113 -8.12 -10.52 -12.70
C MET A 113 -7.03 -10.46 -11.63
N ILE A 114 -6.23 -11.51 -11.46
CA ILE A 114 -5.06 -11.47 -10.58
C ILE A 114 -4.08 -10.39 -11.05
N LEU A 115 -3.77 -10.35 -12.36
CA LEU A 115 -2.94 -9.29 -12.93
C LEU A 115 -3.57 -7.91 -12.67
N ALA A 116 -4.86 -7.75 -12.95
CA ALA A 116 -5.56 -6.48 -12.73
C ALA A 116 -5.48 -6.00 -11.25
N LEU A 117 -5.57 -6.91 -10.29
CA LEU A 117 -5.40 -6.61 -8.87
C LEU A 117 -3.95 -6.24 -8.51
N ILE A 118 -2.94 -6.88 -9.12
CA ILE A 118 -1.52 -6.51 -8.95
C ILE A 118 -1.30 -5.08 -9.47
N TYR A 119 -1.78 -4.76 -10.67
CA TYR A 119 -1.69 -3.41 -11.22
C TYR A 119 -2.48 -2.38 -10.39
N ALA A 120 -3.60 -2.77 -9.77
CA ALA A 120 -4.30 -1.91 -8.81
C ALA A 120 -3.44 -1.63 -7.57
N LEU A 121 -2.70 -2.63 -7.08
CA LEU A 121 -1.77 -2.48 -5.97
C LEU A 121 -0.61 -1.54 -6.33
N LEU A 122 0.02 -1.77 -7.49
CA LEU A 122 1.08 -0.92 -8.03
C LEU A 122 0.59 0.52 -8.22
N GLY A 123 -0.59 0.68 -8.81
CA GLY A 123 -1.26 1.97 -8.97
C GLY A 123 -1.48 2.69 -7.65
N LEU A 124 -1.93 1.99 -6.60
CA LEU A 124 -2.06 2.59 -5.26
C LEU A 124 -0.71 3.04 -4.70
N GLY A 125 0.36 2.30 -4.97
CA GLY A 125 1.72 2.65 -4.54
C GLY A 125 2.26 3.90 -5.22
N ILE A 126 2.22 3.96 -6.56
CA ILE A 126 2.65 5.16 -7.30
C ILE A 126 1.74 6.36 -7.04
N ASN A 127 0.46 6.16 -6.71
CA ASN A 127 -0.45 7.23 -6.32
C ASN A 127 -0.03 7.92 -5.01
N ILE A 128 0.76 7.27 -4.15
CA ILE A 128 1.37 7.94 -2.98
C ILE A 128 2.37 9.00 -3.45
N VAL A 129 3.24 8.66 -4.41
CA VAL A 129 4.31 9.54 -4.89
C VAL A 129 3.75 10.64 -5.81
N VAL A 130 3.04 10.24 -6.86
CA VAL A 130 2.53 11.17 -7.88
C VAL A 130 1.25 11.86 -7.43
N GLY A 131 0.34 11.10 -6.81
CA GLY A 131 -0.97 11.60 -6.42
C GLY A 131 -0.95 12.47 -5.16
N LEU A 132 -0.18 12.10 -4.13
CA LEU A 132 -0.15 12.87 -2.88
C LEU A 132 1.01 13.86 -2.84
N ALA A 133 2.24 13.41 -3.09
CA ALA A 133 3.42 14.27 -3.02
C ALA A 133 3.68 15.11 -4.29
N GLY A 134 3.01 14.80 -5.41
CA GLY A 134 3.14 15.57 -6.65
C GLY A 134 4.48 15.35 -7.38
N LEU A 135 5.16 14.25 -7.09
CA LEU A 135 6.46 13.92 -7.65
C LEU A 135 6.25 12.96 -8.82
N LEU A 136 6.70 13.33 -10.02
CA LEU A 136 6.51 12.50 -11.21
C LEU A 136 7.58 11.38 -11.23
N ASP A 137 7.12 10.13 -11.14
CA ASP A 137 7.98 8.94 -11.10
C ASP A 137 7.71 8.06 -12.32
N LEU A 138 8.55 8.17 -13.35
CA LEU A 138 8.52 7.31 -14.54
C LEU A 138 9.31 6.03 -14.34
N GLY A 139 10.08 5.94 -13.25
CA GLY A 139 10.94 4.81 -12.91
C GLY A 139 10.28 3.79 -11.99
N TYR A 140 8.97 3.88 -11.74
CA TYR A 140 8.28 3.06 -10.73
C TYR A 140 8.45 1.56 -10.92
N VAL A 141 8.60 1.12 -12.18
CA VAL A 141 8.89 -0.28 -12.55
C VAL A 141 10.17 -0.82 -11.89
N ALA A 142 11.11 0.04 -11.49
CA ALA A 142 12.31 -0.35 -10.77
C ALA A 142 11.99 -0.96 -9.41
N PHE A 143 11.10 -0.33 -8.63
CA PHE A 143 10.71 -0.82 -7.30
C PHE A 143 9.92 -2.13 -7.42
N TYR A 144 9.13 -2.23 -8.48
CA TYR A 144 8.43 -3.45 -8.84
C TYR A 144 9.40 -4.59 -9.19
N ALA A 145 10.43 -4.33 -10.01
CA ALA A 145 11.48 -5.29 -10.35
C ALA A 145 12.29 -5.73 -9.12
N VAL A 146 12.68 -4.77 -8.28
CA VAL A 146 13.41 -5.00 -7.03
C VAL A 146 12.62 -5.93 -6.10
N GLY A 147 11.30 -5.77 -6.00
CA GLY A 147 10.46 -6.67 -5.22
C GLY A 147 10.34 -8.08 -5.82
N ALA A 148 10.17 -8.19 -7.14
CA ALA A 148 10.03 -9.47 -7.82
C ALA A 148 11.33 -10.31 -7.76
N TYR A 149 12.47 -9.69 -8.06
CA TYR A 149 13.78 -10.32 -7.94
C TYR A 149 14.20 -10.52 -6.49
N GLY A 150 13.81 -9.61 -5.59
CA GLY A 150 14.02 -9.76 -4.16
C GLY A 150 13.35 -11.03 -3.62
N TYR A 151 12.14 -11.36 -4.11
CA TYR A 151 11.48 -12.61 -3.75
C TYR A 151 12.15 -13.84 -4.39
N ALA A 152 12.48 -13.78 -5.68
CA ALA A 152 13.14 -14.88 -6.39
C ALA A 152 14.46 -15.28 -5.72
N LEU A 153 15.35 -14.29 -5.52
CA LEU A 153 16.65 -14.48 -4.89
C LEU A 153 16.52 -14.80 -3.39
N GLY A 154 15.62 -14.12 -2.68
CA GLY A 154 15.35 -14.37 -1.27
C GLY A 154 14.84 -15.79 -1.02
N SER A 155 14.02 -16.34 -1.90
CA SER A 155 13.60 -17.73 -1.81
C SER A 155 14.74 -18.71 -2.07
N GLN A 156 15.62 -18.43 -3.03
CA GLN A 156 16.67 -19.38 -3.44
C GLN A 156 17.86 -19.39 -2.47
N TYR A 157 18.30 -18.22 -2.01
CA TYR A 157 19.50 -18.08 -1.18
C TYR A 157 19.20 -17.96 0.32
N LEU A 158 18.11 -17.30 0.69
CA LEU A 158 17.76 -17.05 2.10
C LEU A 158 16.65 -17.97 2.61
N GLY A 159 16.07 -18.83 1.75
CA GLY A 159 14.96 -19.71 2.11
C GLY A 159 13.70 -18.95 2.55
N LEU A 160 13.52 -17.70 2.09
CA LEU A 160 12.37 -16.88 2.48
C LEU A 160 11.07 -17.44 1.89
N GLY A 161 10.10 -17.73 2.75
CA GLY A 161 8.74 -18.06 2.34
C GLY A 161 7.98 -16.83 1.81
N PHE A 162 6.82 -17.07 1.20
CA PHE A 162 5.97 -16.02 0.63
C PHE A 162 5.62 -14.91 1.64
N TRP A 163 5.22 -15.27 2.86
CA TRP A 163 4.80 -14.31 3.88
C TRP A 163 5.95 -13.48 4.46
N SER A 164 7.16 -14.04 4.58
CA SER A 164 8.33 -13.29 5.03
C SER A 164 8.92 -12.43 3.90
N ALA A 165 8.75 -12.86 2.64
CA ALA A 165 9.18 -12.10 1.48
C ALA A 165 8.42 -10.78 1.32
N ILE A 166 7.12 -10.71 1.64
CA ILE A 166 6.33 -9.46 1.54
C ILE A 166 6.97 -8.30 2.34
N PRO A 167 7.14 -8.39 3.68
CA PRO A 167 7.74 -7.31 4.45
C PRO A 167 9.22 -7.10 4.14
N PHE A 168 9.97 -8.17 3.82
CA PHE A 168 11.38 -8.06 3.45
C PHE A 168 11.55 -7.27 2.16
N CYS A 169 10.80 -7.61 1.10
CA CYS A 169 10.85 -6.92 -0.18
C CYS A 169 10.24 -5.52 -0.10
N ALA A 170 9.26 -5.29 0.78
CA ALA A 170 8.75 -3.95 1.06
C ALA A 170 9.84 -3.05 1.66
N LEU A 171 10.59 -3.55 2.65
CA LEU A 171 11.71 -2.83 3.27
C LEU A 171 12.84 -2.61 2.27
N LEU A 172 13.18 -3.64 1.48
CA LEU A 172 14.22 -3.54 0.46
C LEU A 172 13.84 -2.53 -0.63
N ALA A 173 12.60 -2.55 -1.12
CA ALA A 173 12.16 -1.54 -2.06
C ALA A 173 12.09 -0.13 -1.43
N ALA A 174 11.72 -0.01 -0.15
CA ALA A 174 11.73 1.25 0.57
C ALA A 174 13.14 1.84 0.72
N THR A 175 14.16 1.00 0.99
CA THR A 175 15.55 1.44 1.09
C THR A 175 16.09 1.88 -0.27
N PHE A 176 15.81 1.13 -1.34
CA PHE A 176 16.14 1.56 -2.70
C PHE A 176 15.40 2.85 -3.10
N GLY A 177 14.13 3.00 -2.70
CA GLY A 177 13.33 4.21 -2.90
C GLY A 177 13.89 5.41 -2.15
N ALA A 178 14.35 5.24 -0.90
CA ALA A 178 15.01 6.30 -0.15
C ALA A 178 16.39 6.66 -0.71
N LEU A 179 17.17 5.65 -1.13
CA LEU A 179 18.49 5.82 -1.74
C LEU A 179 18.38 6.59 -3.06
N LEU A 180 17.42 6.23 -3.91
CA LEU A 180 17.11 6.97 -5.13
C LEU A 180 16.54 8.35 -4.82
N GLY A 181 15.66 8.43 -3.83
CA GLY A 181 15.00 9.66 -3.46
C GLY A 181 16.01 10.75 -3.14
N PHE A 182 17.12 10.41 -2.46
CA PHE A 182 18.13 11.35 -1.97
C PHE A 182 18.80 12.24 -3.05
N PRO A 183 19.44 11.71 -4.12
CA PRO A 183 19.99 12.52 -5.19
C PRO A 183 18.90 13.28 -5.96
N VAL A 184 17.72 12.67 -6.05
CA VAL A 184 16.58 13.18 -6.79
C VAL A 184 15.90 14.39 -6.12
N LEU A 185 16.09 14.60 -4.81
CA LEU A 185 15.51 15.73 -4.05
C LEU A 185 15.91 17.11 -4.59
N ARG A 186 17.05 17.21 -5.27
CA ARG A 186 17.56 18.46 -5.86
C ARG A 186 16.89 18.80 -7.19
N MET A 187 16.19 17.84 -7.79
CA MET A 187 15.55 17.96 -9.10
C MET A 187 14.09 18.38 -8.95
N ARG A 188 13.56 19.09 -9.95
CA ARG A 188 12.15 19.55 -9.97
C ARG A 188 11.51 19.22 -11.32
N GLY A 189 10.20 18.98 -11.28
CA GLY A 189 9.37 18.81 -12.48
C GLY A 189 9.89 17.71 -13.42
N ASP A 190 10.22 18.08 -14.64
CA ASP A 190 10.60 17.14 -15.70
C ASP A 190 11.96 16.49 -15.46
N TYR A 191 12.88 17.18 -14.79
CA TYR A 191 14.20 16.61 -14.46
C TYR A 191 14.10 15.44 -13.50
N LEU A 192 13.16 15.53 -12.55
CA LEU A 192 12.82 14.44 -11.62
C LEU A 192 12.34 13.21 -12.41
N ALA A 193 11.46 13.44 -13.40
CA ALA A 193 10.94 12.38 -14.27
C ALA A 193 12.05 11.66 -15.05
N ILE A 194 12.96 12.41 -15.67
CA ILE A 194 14.04 11.86 -16.49
C ILE A 194 14.97 10.98 -15.64
N VAL A 195 15.32 11.40 -14.42
CA VAL A 195 16.20 10.61 -13.55
C VAL A 195 15.53 9.32 -13.08
N THR A 196 14.24 9.37 -12.74
CA THR A 196 13.51 8.15 -12.36
C THR A 196 13.44 7.16 -13.51
N LEU A 197 13.16 7.62 -14.74
CA LEU A 197 13.21 6.78 -15.94
C LEU A 197 14.59 6.14 -16.11
N GLY A 198 15.66 6.94 -16.02
CA GLY A 198 17.03 6.45 -16.12
C GLY A 198 17.33 5.37 -15.09
N PHE A 199 16.89 5.54 -13.84
CA PHE A 199 17.04 4.51 -12.81
C PHE A 199 16.27 3.22 -13.13
N GLY A 200 15.03 3.33 -13.61
CA GLY A 200 14.25 2.16 -14.03
C GLY A 200 14.98 1.34 -15.10
N GLU A 201 15.54 2.02 -16.09
CA GLU A 201 16.33 1.38 -17.13
C GLU A 201 17.66 0.84 -16.61
N ILE A 202 18.34 1.53 -15.68
CA ILE A 202 19.56 1.02 -15.03
C ILE A 202 19.26 -0.28 -14.28
N ILE A 203 18.20 -0.34 -13.47
CA ILE A 203 17.82 -1.55 -12.75
C ILE A 203 17.51 -2.69 -13.73
N ARG A 204 16.75 -2.43 -14.79
CA ARG A 204 16.45 -3.43 -15.83
C ARG A 204 17.73 -3.95 -16.50
N LEU A 205 18.66 -3.07 -16.86
CA LEU A 205 19.93 -3.43 -17.47
C LEU A 205 20.83 -4.20 -16.51
N VAL A 206 20.89 -3.82 -15.24
CA VAL A 206 21.63 -4.55 -14.21
C VAL A 206 21.08 -5.96 -14.06
N LEU A 207 19.75 -6.10 -13.97
CA LEU A 207 19.09 -7.41 -13.90
C LEU A 207 19.34 -8.27 -15.14
N ASN A 208 19.45 -7.66 -16.32
CA ASN A 208 19.74 -8.37 -17.56
C ASN A 208 21.21 -8.78 -17.70
N ASN A 209 22.15 -7.95 -17.25
CA ASN A 209 23.59 -8.21 -17.35
C ASN A 209 24.15 -9.06 -16.21
N ALA A 210 23.51 -9.08 -15.04
CA ALA A 210 23.94 -9.83 -13.86
C ALA A 210 23.65 -11.35 -13.97
N THR A 211 24.11 -11.98 -15.05
CA THR A 211 23.77 -13.38 -15.42
C THR A 211 24.06 -14.40 -14.32
N GLU A 212 25.09 -14.18 -13.50
CA GLU A 212 25.47 -15.10 -12.42
C GLU A 212 24.48 -15.12 -11.26
N ILE A 213 23.81 -13.99 -10.98
CA ILE A 213 22.90 -13.84 -9.83
C ILE A 213 21.45 -13.94 -10.29
N THR A 214 21.09 -13.25 -11.37
CA THR A 214 19.68 -13.09 -11.80
C THR A 214 19.28 -14.05 -12.92
N GLY A 215 20.21 -14.86 -13.42
CA GLY A 215 20.00 -15.65 -14.65
C GLY A 215 19.93 -14.81 -15.93
N GLY A 216 20.08 -13.47 -15.83
CA GLY A 216 20.03 -12.55 -16.96
C GLY A 216 18.73 -12.68 -17.77
N PRO A 217 18.79 -12.79 -19.12
CA PRO A 217 17.60 -12.99 -19.96
C PRO A 217 16.84 -14.29 -19.67
N ASN A 218 17.49 -15.30 -19.09
CA ASN A 218 16.86 -16.58 -18.75
C ASN A 218 16.00 -16.51 -17.50
N GLY A 219 16.04 -15.40 -16.75
CA GLY A 219 15.23 -15.16 -15.57
C GLY A 219 15.45 -16.15 -14.42
N LEU A 220 14.57 -16.07 -13.42
CA LEU A 220 14.59 -16.93 -12.24
C LEU A 220 13.21 -17.57 -12.00
N SER A 221 13.22 -18.85 -11.64
CA SER A 221 12.02 -19.54 -11.16
C SER A 221 11.68 -19.08 -9.75
N VAL A 222 10.40 -18.86 -9.50
CA VAL A 222 9.88 -18.44 -8.20
C VAL A 222 8.95 -19.52 -7.66
N PRO A 223 9.06 -19.89 -6.37
CA PRO A 223 8.15 -20.87 -5.82
C PRO A 223 6.71 -20.36 -5.78
N ALA A 224 5.76 -21.30 -5.77
CA ALA A 224 4.37 -20.96 -5.58
C ALA A 224 4.13 -20.36 -4.18
N PRO A 225 3.18 -19.43 -4.02
CA PRO A 225 2.84 -18.87 -2.73
C PRO A 225 2.27 -19.96 -1.81
N THR A 226 2.72 -19.96 -0.55
CA THR A 226 2.21 -20.84 0.51
C THR A 226 1.17 -20.12 1.34
N ILE A 227 0.13 -20.82 1.79
CA ILE A 227 -0.90 -20.27 2.69
C ILE A 227 -0.82 -21.04 4.00
N LEU A 228 -0.47 -20.37 5.10
CA LEU A 228 -0.33 -20.99 6.43
C LEU A 228 0.66 -22.19 6.45
N GLY A 229 1.67 -22.18 5.59
CA GLY A 229 2.64 -23.28 5.44
C GLY A 229 2.18 -24.42 4.53
N LEU A 230 0.95 -24.35 3.98
CA LEU A 230 0.44 -25.30 3.00
C LEU A 230 0.84 -24.89 1.58
N GLU A 231 1.41 -25.83 0.84
CA GLU A 231 1.81 -25.62 -0.55
C GLU A 231 0.60 -25.81 -1.48
N LEU A 232 0.39 -24.87 -2.40
CA LEU A 232 -0.69 -24.94 -3.40
C LEU A 232 -0.32 -25.74 -4.66
N THR A 233 0.82 -26.44 -4.62
CA THR A 233 1.31 -27.32 -5.68
C THR A 233 0.78 -28.73 -5.50
N ARG A 234 0.75 -29.49 -6.60
CA ARG A 234 0.35 -30.90 -6.60
C ARG A 234 1.28 -31.77 -5.75
N VAL A 235 2.58 -31.46 -5.77
CA VAL A 235 3.63 -32.12 -5.00
C VAL A 235 4.39 -31.03 -4.24
N ALA A 236 4.66 -31.27 -2.96
CA ALA A 236 5.42 -30.35 -2.14
C ALA A 236 6.86 -30.25 -2.64
N LYS A 237 7.31 -29.05 -2.96
CA LYS A 237 8.68 -28.75 -3.40
C LYS A 237 9.53 -28.15 -2.27
N GLN A 238 8.91 -27.62 -1.21
CA GLN A 238 9.60 -26.92 -0.11
C GLN A 238 9.41 -27.62 1.24
N GLY A 239 9.08 -28.92 1.24
CA GLY A 239 8.92 -29.73 2.45
C GLY A 239 7.65 -29.43 3.25
N GLY A 240 6.70 -28.65 2.71
CA GLY A 240 5.38 -28.44 3.30
C GLY A 240 4.39 -29.56 2.96
N THR A 241 3.22 -29.57 3.60
CA THR A 241 2.11 -30.44 3.17
C THR A 241 1.30 -29.73 2.07
N PRO A 242 0.98 -30.40 0.95
CA PRO A 242 0.09 -29.84 -0.05
C PRO A 242 -1.31 -29.56 0.53
N TRP A 243 -1.93 -28.47 0.11
CA TRP A 243 -3.27 -28.08 0.55
C TRP A 243 -4.30 -29.20 0.38
N HIS A 244 -4.27 -29.90 -0.77
CA HIS A 244 -5.19 -30.98 -1.09
C HIS A 244 -5.03 -32.20 -0.16
N GLU A 245 -3.80 -32.48 0.26
CA GLU A 245 -3.48 -33.59 1.16
C GLU A 245 -3.89 -33.29 2.60
N PHE A 246 -3.68 -32.05 3.07
CA PHE A 246 -4.09 -31.63 4.41
C PHE A 246 -5.62 -31.69 4.59
N PHE A 247 -6.39 -31.23 3.60
CA PHE A 247 -7.86 -31.24 3.65
C PHE A 247 -8.48 -32.56 3.16
N LYS A 248 -7.68 -33.51 2.66
CA LYS A 248 -8.14 -34.77 2.03
C LYS A 248 -9.17 -34.54 0.91
N VAL A 249 -8.99 -33.47 0.14
CA VAL A 249 -9.85 -33.11 -1.01
C VAL A 249 -9.08 -33.37 -2.31
N ALA A 250 -9.77 -33.76 -3.38
CA ALA A 250 -9.14 -33.94 -4.69
C ALA A 250 -8.44 -32.65 -5.16
N TYR A 251 -7.26 -32.78 -5.76
CA TYR A 251 -6.51 -31.64 -6.28
C TYR A 251 -7.21 -31.03 -7.50
N ASP A 252 -7.72 -29.82 -7.35
CA ASP A 252 -8.22 -29.01 -8.44
C ASP A 252 -7.27 -27.81 -8.69
N PRO A 253 -6.68 -27.67 -9.90
CA PRO A 253 -5.85 -26.52 -10.28
C PRO A 253 -6.55 -25.17 -10.14
N SER A 254 -7.89 -25.12 -10.24
CA SER A 254 -8.67 -23.89 -10.11
C SER A 254 -8.54 -23.26 -8.73
N VAL A 255 -8.43 -24.08 -7.68
CA VAL A 255 -8.35 -23.67 -6.28
C VAL A 255 -7.09 -22.84 -6.02
N ARG A 256 -5.97 -23.17 -6.66
CA ARG A 256 -4.72 -22.39 -6.53
C ARG A 256 -4.94 -20.94 -6.95
N SER A 257 -5.51 -20.71 -8.12
CA SER A 257 -5.72 -19.35 -8.62
C SER A 257 -6.78 -18.61 -7.81
N ILE A 258 -7.87 -19.27 -7.41
CA ILE A 258 -8.89 -18.69 -6.52
C ILE A 258 -8.26 -18.21 -5.21
N LEU A 259 -7.41 -19.01 -4.59
CA LEU A 259 -6.75 -18.67 -3.33
C LEU A 259 -5.78 -17.49 -3.49
N ILE A 260 -4.97 -17.46 -4.55
CA ILE A 260 -4.09 -16.33 -4.86
C ILE A 260 -4.91 -15.05 -5.05
N TYR A 261 -6.02 -15.13 -5.79
CA TYR A 261 -6.93 -14.01 -5.99
C TYR A 261 -7.50 -13.49 -4.66
N LEU A 262 -7.97 -14.37 -3.78
CA LEU A 262 -8.54 -13.98 -2.48
C LEU A 262 -7.49 -13.35 -1.55
N VAL A 263 -6.29 -13.92 -1.48
CA VAL A 263 -5.18 -13.35 -0.69
C VAL A 263 -4.83 -11.95 -1.21
N LEU A 264 -4.73 -11.81 -2.53
CA LEU A 264 -4.42 -10.53 -3.16
C LEU A 264 -5.54 -9.51 -2.95
N LEU A 265 -6.81 -9.92 -3.02
CA LEU A 265 -7.97 -9.07 -2.75
C LEU A 265 -7.98 -8.56 -1.31
N VAL A 266 -7.73 -9.44 -0.33
CA VAL A 266 -7.59 -9.06 1.09
C VAL A 266 -6.44 -8.07 1.26
N PHE A 267 -5.31 -8.35 0.62
CA PHE A 267 -4.14 -7.48 0.70
C PHE A 267 -4.38 -6.10 0.06
N LEU A 268 -5.04 -6.05 -1.10
CA LEU A 268 -5.45 -4.81 -1.74
C LEU A 268 -6.41 -4.02 -0.86
N ALA A 269 -7.39 -4.67 -0.23
CA ALA A 269 -8.31 -4.02 0.71
C ALA A 269 -7.58 -3.46 1.95
N MET A 270 -6.64 -4.22 2.50
CA MET A 270 -5.78 -3.78 3.60
C MET A 270 -4.95 -2.57 3.21
N LEU A 271 -4.32 -2.60 2.03
CA LEU A 271 -3.51 -1.50 1.51
C LEU A 271 -4.39 -0.27 1.24
N TYR A 272 -5.56 -0.44 0.62
CA TYR A 272 -6.51 0.64 0.38
C TYR A 272 -6.91 1.34 1.69
N PHE A 273 -7.19 0.56 2.74
CA PHE A 273 -7.46 1.09 4.07
C PHE A 273 -6.25 1.81 4.66
N PHE A 274 -5.05 1.22 4.54
CA PHE A 274 -3.81 1.79 5.04
C PHE A 274 -3.47 3.12 4.37
N VAL A 275 -3.51 3.19 3.04
CA VAL A 275 -3.26 4.42 2.27
C VAL A 275 -4.32 5.48 2.58
N GLY A 276 -5.59 5.08 2.70
CA GLY A 276 -6.66 5.98 3.12
C GLY A 276 -6.47 6.53 4.54
N ARG A 277 -5.84 5.76 5.43
CA ARG A 277 -5.48 6.20 6.79
C ARG A 277 -4.26 7.13 6.77
N LEU A 278 -3.28 6.83 5.93
CA LEU A 278 -2.03 7.55 5.75
C LEU A 278 -2.27 8.98 5.23
N GLN A 279 -3.18 9.15 4.27
CA GLN A 279 -3.63 10.47 3.78
C GLN A 279 -4.17 11.37 4.89
N ARG A 280 -4.81 10.79 5.92
CA ARG A 280 -5.38 11.54 7.04
C ARG A 280 -4.36 11.84 8.15
N MET A 281 -3.21 11.17 8.14
CA MET A 281 -2.13 11.37 9.11
C MET A 281 -1.31 12.63 8.78
N PRO A 282 -0.55 13.19 9.75
CA PRO A 282 0.27 14.37 9.53
C PRO A 282 1.25 14.23 8.37
N ILE A 283 1.82 13.03 8.17
CA ILE A 283 2.73 12.73 7.05
C ILE A 283 2.01 12.90 5.70
N GLY A 284 0.81 12.34 5.56
CA GLY A 284 0.01 12.48 4.33
C GLY A 284 -0.37 13.92 4.02
N ARG A 285 -0.75 14.69 5.05
CA ARG A 285 -1.04 16.13 4.91
C ARG A 285 0.20 16.94 4.53
N ALA A 286 1.37 16.56 5.03
CA ALA A 286 2.63 17.19 4.66
C ALA A 286 2.98 16.95 3.19
N TRP A 287 2.70 15.75 2.64
CA TRP A 287 2.85 15.48 1.21
C TRP A 287 1.94 16.36 0.36
N GLU A 288 0.66 16.45 0.74
CA GLU A 288 -0.30 17.30 0.04
C GLU A 288 0.10 18.78 0.09
N ALA A 289 0.51 19.28 1.27
CA ALA A 289 0.95 20.66 1.41
C ALA A 289 2.20 20.97 0.55
N LEU A 290 3.16 20.05 0.53
CA LEU A 290 4.38 20.18 -0.27
C LEU A 290 4.09 20.18 -1.77
N ARG A 291 3.10 19.39 -2.21
CA ARG A 291 2.63 19.35 -3.61
C ARG A 291 2.03 20.69 -4.06
N GLU A 292 1.32 21.38 -3.17
CA GLU A 292 0.64 22.64 -3.50
C GLU A 292 1.64 23.82 -3.48
N ASP A 293 2.49 23.94 -2.45
CA ASP A 293 3.56 24.96 -2.39
C ASP A 293 4.75 24.53 -1.50
N GLU A 294 5.86 24.16 -2.14
CA GLU A 294 7.10 23.79 -1.47
C GLU A 294 7.77 24.97 -0.74
N ILE A 295 7.66 26.20 -1.28
CA ILE A 295 8.31 27.39 -0.72
C ILE A 295 7.58 27.80 0.57
N ALA A 296 6.25 27.81 0.56
CA ALA A 296 5.44 28.08 1.75
C ALA A 296 5.68 27.03 2.86
N CYS A 297 5.73 25.74 2.51
CA CYS A 297 6.04 24.69 3.48
C CYS A 297 7.41 24.89 4.13
N ARG A 298 8.40 25.32 3.35
CA ARG A 298 9.75 25.58 3.84
C ARG A 298 9.80 26.80 4.78
N ALA A 299 9.01 27.85 4.50
CA ALA A 299 8.87 29.00 5.39
C ALA A 299 8.24 28.63 6.75
N LEU A 300 7.37 27.61 6.77
CA LEU A 300 6.75 27.06 7.99
C LEU A 300 7.65 26.05 8.73
N GLY A 301 8.89 25.82 8.28
CA GLY A 301 9.83 24.92 8.93
C GLY A 301 9.62 23.43 8.61
N ILE A 302 8.80 23.08 7.62
CA ILE A 302 8.63 21.68 7.19
C ILE A 302 9.87 21.25 6.39
N ASN A 303 10.52 20.18 6.83
CA ASN A 303 11.66 19.62 6.11
C ASN A 303 11.21 18.89 4.83
N HIS A 304 11.31 19.57 3.68
CA HIS A 304 10.99 19.01 2.36
C HIS A 304 11.74 17.70 2.04
N VAL A 305 12.97 17.51 2.55
CA VAL A 305 13.78 16.30 2.32
C VAL A 305 13.10 15.07 2.91
N THR A 306 12.77 15.12 4.20
CA THR A 306 12.11 14.00 4.91
C THR A 306 10.73 13.70 4.33
N VAL A 307 10.00 14.75 3.94
CA VAL A 307 8.65 14.62 3.37
C VAL A 307 8.71 13.96 1.97
N LYS A 308 9.62 14.39 1.08
CA LYS A 308 9.82 13.75 -0.25
C LYS A 308 10.36 12.32 -0.13
N LEU A 309 11.36 12.10 0.72
CA LEU A 309 11.93 10.76 0.94
C LEU A 309 10.92 9.76 1.50
N SER A 310 10.08 10.19 2.45
CA SER A 310 9.03 9.33 2.99
C SER A 310 7.97 8.98 1.94
N ALA A 311 7.63 9.90 1.04
CA ALA A 311 6.72 9.60 -0.07
C ALA A 311 7.32 8.54 -1.00
N PHE A 312 8.59 8.72 -1.42
CA PHE A 312 9.30 7.75 -2.26
C PHE A 312 9.44 6.39 -1.58
N ALA A 313 9.88 6.35 -0.31
CA ALA A 313 10.05 5.11 0.42
C ALA A 313 8.73 4.35 0.59
N MET A 314 7.63 5.02 0.93
CA MET A 314 6.32 4.36 1.07
C MET A 314 5.73 3.91 -0.27
N GLY A 315 5.86 4.71 -1.32
CA GLY A 315 5.43 4.31 -2.67
C GLY A 315 6.23 3.12 -3.22
N ALA A 316 7.56 3.14 -3.01
CA ALA A 316 8.46 2.06 -3.39
C ALA A 316 8.19 0.78 -2.59
N ALA A 317 7.91 0.88 -1.28
CA ALA A 317 7.52 -0.27 -0.46
C ALA A 317 6.31 -1.01 -1.05
N VAL A 318 5.28 -0.25 -1.45
CA VAL A 318 4.10 -0.82 -2.10
C VAL A 318 4.41 -1.42 -3.47
N GLY A 319 5.30 -0.79 -4.24
CA GLY A 319 5.78 -1.32 -5.52
C GLY A 319 6.51 -2.64 -5.36
N GLY A 320 7.39 -2.73 -4.36
CA GLY A 320 8.10 -3.96 -3.99
C GLY A 320 7.15 -5.08 -3.58
N MET A 321 6.12 -4.77 -2.78
CA MET A 321 5.07 -5.75 -2.43
C MET A 321 4.34 -6.25 -3.67
N GLY A 322 3.99 -5.37 -4.62
CA GLY A 322 3.41 -5.75 -5.90
C GLY A 322 4.31 -6.68 -6.72
N GLY A 323 5.61 -6.46 -6.66
CA GLY A 323 6.63 -7.34 -7.25
C GLY A 323 6.59 -8.76 -6.70
N VAL A 324 6.43 -8.92 -5.38
CA VAL A 324 6.31 -10.25 -4.75
C VAL A 324 5.06 -10.98 -5.25
N PHE A 325 3.91 -10.31 -5.30
CA PHE A 325 2.66 -10.91 -5.79
C PHE A 325 2.72 -11.29 -7.28
N PHE A 326 3.38 -10.46 -8.10
CA PHE A 326 3.63 -10.79 -9.49
C PHE A 326 4.51 -12.02 -9.65
N ALA A 327 5.67 -12.03 -8.99
CA ALA A 327 6.61 -13.14 -9.01
C ALA A 327 5.95 -14.45 -8.53
N ALA A 328 5.18 -14.39 -7.45
CA ALA A 328 4.46 -15.55 -6.90
C ALA A 328 3.33 -16.06 -7.81
N SER A 329 2.62 -15.16 -8.50
CA SER A 329 1.52 -15.55 -9.40
C SER A 329 2.03 -16.12 -10.73
N GLN A 330 3.07 -15.53 -11.32
CA GLN A 330 3.66 -16.04 -12.57
C GLN A 330 4.57 -17.26 -12.35
N GLY A 331 5.20 -17.38 -11.17
CA GLY A 331 6.14 -18.47 -10.86
C GLY A 331 7.49 -18.35 -11.56
N PHE A 332 7.72 -17.24 -12.28
CA PHE A 332 8.95 -16.94 -12.98
C PHE A 332 9.09 -15.43 -13.18
N VAL A 333 10.32 -14.92 -13.17
CA VAL A 333 10.61 -13.49 -13.27
C VAL A 333 11.72 -13.27 -14.33
N ASN A 334 11.48 -12.35 -15.26
CA ASN A 334 12.39 -11.99 -16.36
C ASN A 334 12.60 -10.47 -16.42
N PRO A 335 13.80 -9.93 -16.76
CA PRO A 335 14.01 -8.49 -16.88
C PRO A 335 13.13 -7.83 -17.96
N THR A 336 12.72 -8.58 -19.00
CA THR A 336 11.85 -8.06 -20.06
C THR A 336 10.43 -7.74 -19.60
N SER A 337 10.01 -8.21 -18.43
CA SER A 337 8.71 -7.88 -17.83
C SER A 337 8.70 -6.50 -17.15
N PHE A 338 9.86 -5.86 -16.98
CA PHE A 338 10.03 -4.61 -16.23
C PHE A 338 10.47 -3.45 -17.13
N THR A 339 9.69 -3.17 -18.18
CA THR A 339 10.03 -2.12 -19.15
C THR A 339 9.49 -0.74 -18.75
N PHE A 340 10.04 0.32 -19.35
CA PHE A 340 9.45 1.66 -19.27
C PHE A 340 7.97 1.71 -19.65
N PHE A 341 7.55 0.92 -20.65
CA PHE A 341 6.16 0.89 -21.09
C PHE A 341 5.22 0.43 -19.96
N GLU A 342 5.63 -0.58 -19.18
CA GLU A 342 4.89 -1.02 -18.00
C GLU A 342 4.79 0.08 -16.92
N SER A 343 5.88 0.83 -16.71
CA SER A 343 5.88 1.99 -15.81
C SER A 343 4.88 3.07 -16.26
N ALA A 344 4.87 3.36 -17.56
CA ALA A 344 3.96 4.34 -18.16
C ALA A 344 2.50 3.89 -18.05
N LEU A 345 2.22 2.59 -18.24
CA LEU A 345 0.89 2.00 -18.02
C LEU A 345 0.43 2.18 -16.57
N ILE A 346 1.28 1.88 -15.59
CA ILE A 346 0.97 2.05 -14.17
C ILE A 346 0.69 3.53 -13.85
N LEU A 347 1.52 4.45 -14.34
CA LEU A 347 1.31 5.89 -14.16
C LEU A 347 -0.01 6.34 -14.80
N ALA A 348 -0.32 5.88 -15.99
CA ALA A 348 -1.55 6.23 -16.68
C ALA A 348 -2.80 5.72 -15.95
N MET A 349 -2.75 4.55 -15.29
CA MET A 349 -3.84 4.10 -14.43
C MET A 349 -4.10 5.11 -13.30
N VAL A 350 -3.06 5.74 -12.75
CA VAL A 350 -3.21 6.78 -11.73
C VAL A 350 -3.79 8.07 -12.33
N VAL A 351 -3.29 8.50 -13.48
CA VAL A 351 -3.78 9.71 -14.16
C VAL A 351 -5.25 9.54 -14.57
N LEU A 352 -5.61 8.40 -15.14
CA LEU A 352 -6.97 8.05 -15.55
C LEU A 352 -7.88 7.86 -14.33
N GLY A 353 -7.40 7.24 -13.26
CA GLY A 353 -8.14 7.14 -12.00
C GLY A 353 -8.41 8.50 -11.35
N GLY A 354 -7.47 9.44 -11.51
CA GLY A 354 -7.45 10.76 -10.90
C GLY A 354 -6.37 10.86 -9.84
N LEU A 355 -5.41 11.78 -10.03
CA LEU A 355 -4.27 11.99 -9.15
C LEU A 355 -4.69 12.25 -7.69
N GLY A 356 -4.41 11.28 -6.81
CA GLY A 356 -4.73 11.29 -5.38
C GLY A 356 -6.03 10.55 -5.00
N SER A 357 -6.76 10.00 -5.97
CA SER A 357 -8.02 9.27 -5.75
C SER A 357 -7.79 7.77 -5.68
N ASN A 358 -7.69 7.21 -4.46
CA ASN A 358 -7.40 5.77 -4.30
C ASN A 358 -8.46 4.88 -4.98
N GLY A 359 -9.75 5.23 -4.86
CA GLY A 359 -10.83 4.48 -5.50
C GLY A 359 -10.79 4.60 -7.02
N GLY A 360 -10.45 5.78 -7.55
CA GLY A 360 -10.27 6.01 -8.98
C GLY A 360 -9.18 5.15 -9.59
N VAL A 361 -8.04 5.06 -8.90
CA VAL A 361 -6.88 4.26 -9.31
C VAL A 361 -7.25 2.77 -9.40
N VAL A 362 -7.97 2.23 -8.41
CA VAL A 362 -8.38 0.81 -8.42
C VAL A 362 -9.32 0.53 -9.60
N VAL A 363 -10.32 1.39 -9.83
CA VAL A 363 -11.25 1.24 -10.97
C VAL A 363 -10.53 1.35 -12.31
N ALA A 364 -9.61 2.32 -12.42
CA ALA A 364 -8.79 2.51 -13.62
C ALA A 364 -7.90 1.30 -13.91
N ALA A 365 -7.24 0.75 -12.90
CA ALA A 365 -6.40 -0.44 -13.05
C ALA A 365 -7.21 -1.64 -13.53
N LEU A 366 -8.40 -1.88 -12.96
CA LEU A 366 -9.30 -2.96 -13.41
C LEU A 366 -9.73 -2.75 -14.85
N THR A 367 -10.16 -1.53 -15.20
CA THR A 367 -10.66 -1.21 -16.54
C THR A 367 -9.57 -1.31 -17.60
N ILE A 368 -8.39 -0.76 -17.32
CA ILE A 368 -7.26 -0.77 -18.25
C ILE A 368 -6.76 -2.20 -18.47
N ASN A 369 -6.67 -3.03 -17.43
CA ASN A 369 -6.23 -4.43 -17.59
C ASN A 369 -7.24 -5.25 -18.41
N ILE A 370 -8.54 -5.11 -18.12
CA ILE A 370 -9.59 -5.79 -18.91
C ILE A 370 -9.55 -5.33 -20.36
N LEU A 371 -9.37 -4.03 -20.59
CA LEU A 371 -9.25 -3.47 -21.92
C LEU A 371 -8.04 -4.02 -22.68
N HIS A 372 -6.87 -4.13 -22.04
CA HIS A 372 -5.68 -4.70 -22.66
C HIS A 372 -5.87 -6.18 -23.02
N GLU A 373 -6.61 -6.93 -22.20
CA GLU A 373 -6.93 -8.32 -22.48
C GLU A 373 -7.91 -8.47 -23.66
N VAL A 374 -8.95 -7.62 -23.73
CA VAL A 374 -9.89 -7.64 -24.87
C VAL A 374 -9.19 -7.20 -26.15
N LEU A 375 -8.28 -6.23 -26.08
CA LEU A 375 -7.44 -5.80 -27.20
C LEU A 375 -6.26 -6.74 -27.47
N ARG A 376 -6.21 -7.92 -26.84
CA ARG A 376 -5.09 -8.83 -27.02
C ARG A 376 -4.92 -9.27 -28.47
N GLU A 377 -6.02 -9.48 -29.19
CA GLU A 377 -6.07 -9.85 -30.60
C GLU A 377 -5.52 -8.75 -31.53
N PHE A 378 -5.50 -7.49 -31.07
CA PHE A 378 -4.97 -6.33 -31.78
C PHE A 378 -3.68 -5.82 -31.14
N SER A 379 -2.71 -6.72 -30.91
CA SER A 379 -1.46 -6.44 -30.16
C SER A 379 -0.76 -5.15 -30.57
N ASP A 380 -0.71 -4.91 -31.88
CA ASP A 380 0.06 -3.82 -32.46
C ASP A 380 -0.62 -2.46 -32.25
N TYR A 381 -1.96 -2.47 -32.08
CA TYR A 381 -2.77 -1.27 -31.90
C TYR A 381 -3.04 -0.94 -30.42
N ARG A 382 -2.68 -1.81 -29.46
CA ARG A 382 -2.97 -1.59 -28.02
C ARG A 382 -2.46 -0.26 -27.52
N GLY A 383 -1.21 0.07 -27.83
CA GLY A 383 -0.58 1.33 -27.41
C GLY A 383 -1.28 2.56 -27.99
N LEU A 384 -1.74 2.48 -29.24
CA LEU A 384 -2.46 3.56 -29.91
C LEU A 384 -3.85 3.76 -29.30
N VAL A 385 -4.62 2.68 -29.12
CA VAL A 385 -5.96 2.74 -28.52
C VAL A 385 -5.89 3.27 -27.09
N PHE A 386 -4.90 2.82 -26.32
CA PHE A 386 -4.63 3.32 -24.98
C PHE A 386 -4.30 4.82 -24.96
N GLY A 387 -3.39 5.27 -25.83
CA GLY A 387 -3.04 6.68 -25.96
C GLY A 387 -4.25 7.54 -26.33
N LEU A 388 -5.09 7.06 -27.24
CA LEU A 388 -6.33 7.72 -27.64
C LEU A 388 -7.30 7.87 -26.47
N ILE A 389 -7.51 6.80 -25.68
CA ILE A 389 -8.37 6.83 -24.49
C ILE A 389 -7.85 7.84 -23.47
N MET A 390 -6.53 7.89 -23.27
CA MET A 390 -5.91 8.86 -22.38
C MET A 390 -6.17 10.30 -22.83
N VAL A 391 -6.01 10.60 -24.12
CA VAL A 391 -6.28 11.94 -24.67
C VAL A 391 -7.77 12.31 -24.54
N ILE A 392 -8.68 11.41 -24.93
CA ILE A 392 -10.14 11.65 -24.82
C ILE A 392 -10.51 11.92 -23.36
N MET A 393 -9.97 11.12 -22.44
CA MET A 393 -10.23 11.25 -21.02
C MET A 393 -9.68 12.58 -20.45
N MET A 394 -8.50 13.02 -20.89
CA MET A 394 -7.94 14.33 -20.50
C MET A 394 -8.81 15.49 -20.99
N ILE A 395 -9.43 15.37 -22.17
CA ILE A 395 -10.33 16.40 -22.72
C ILE A 395 -11.65 16.45 -21.93
N TRP A 396 -12.27 15.29 -21.66
CA TRP A 396 -13.63 15.23 -21.08
C TRP A 396 -13.65 15.23 -19.55
N ARG A 397 -12.63 14.64 -18.91
CA ARG A 397 -12.56 14.42 -17.45
C ARG A 397 -11.13 14.63 -16.92
N PRO A 398 -10.58 15.86 -16.96
CA PRO A 398 -9.19 16.16 -16.56
C PRO A 398 -8.86 15.86 -15.09
N ARG A 399 -9.86 15.57 -14.25
CA ARG A 399 -9.71 15.26 -12.81
C ARG A 399 -9.72 13.76 -12.48
N GLY A 400 -9.76 12.87 -13.47
CA GLY A 400 -9.92 11.44 -13.22
C GLY A 400 -11.33 10.90 -13.44
N LEU A 401 -11.44 9.58 -13.47
CA LEU A 401 -12.71 8.85 -13.36
C LEU A 401 -13.46 9.22 -12.08
N LEU A 402 -12.77 9.15 -10.93
CA LEU A 402 -13.32 9.45 -9.62
C LEU A 402 -12.64 10.66 -9.01
N ARG A 403 -13.37 11.78 -8.94
CA ARG A 403 -12.87 13.04 -8.38
C ARG A 403 -12.69 12.93 -6.86
N ILE A 404 -11.54 13.39 -6.39
CA ILE A 404 -11.30 13.62 -4.95
C ILE A 404 -12.25 14.70 -4.46
N ARG A 405 -13.16 14.34 -3.55
CA ARG A 405 -13.92 15.31 -2.77
C ARG A 405 -13.13 15.62 -1.50
N ARG A 406 -12.44 16.77 -1.51
CA ARG A 406 -11.70 17.26 -0.34
C ARG A 406 -12.69 17.83 0.69
N PRO A 407 -12.46 17.66 2.00
CA PRO A 407 -13.20 18.39 3.02
C PRO A 407 -12.90 19.88 2.82
N PHE A 408 -13.91 20.63 2.43
CA PHE A 408 -13.83 22.09 2.36
C PHE A 408 -13.80 22.60 3.80
N PHE A 409 -12.72 23.27 4.20
CA PHE A 409 -12.71 24.01 5.46
C PHE A 409 -13.37 25.36 5.17
N PRO A 410 -14.62 25.61 5.62
CA PRO A 410 -15.17 26.94 5.51
C PRO A 410 -14.25 27.88 6.28
N VAL A 411 -13.63 28.82 5.55
CA VAL A 411 -12.94 29.95 6.17
C VAL A 411 -14.00 30.66 6.98
N GLY A 412 -13.94 30.53 8.30
CA GLY A 412 -14.81 31.30 9.18
C GLY A 412 -14.66 32.75 8.78
N LYS A 413 -15.77 33.42 8.46
CA LYS A 413 -15.79 34.86 8.18
C LYS A 413 -14.98 35.53 9.29
N ALA A 414 -13.81 36.06 8.95
CA ALA A 414 -13.05 36.90 9.85
C ALA A 414 -13.96 38.08 10.18
N LEU A 415 -14.36 38.17 11.45
CA LEU A 415 -14.99 39.34 12.03
C LEU A 415 -13.93 40.38 12.33
#